data_AF-A0A2D7VY08-F1
#
_entry.id   AF-A0A2D7VY08-F1
#
_cell.length_a   1.000
_cell.length_b   1.000
_cell.length_c   1.000
_cell.angle_alpha   90.00
_cell.angle_beta   90.00
_cell.angle_gamma   90.00
#
_symmetry.space_group_name_H-M   'P 1'
#
loop_
_entity.id
_entity.type
_entity.pdbx_description
1 polymer ?
#
loop_
_entity_poly.entity_id
_entity_poly.type
_entity_poly.pdbx_seq_one_letter_code
_entity_poly.pdbx_strand_id
1 'polypeptide(L)'
;LSPGSFDAPGVFEGVVSPGTQTLALMPKKWKGKLGEVDEATLELVKMYAVTRGILLKQDGVGFHRPFYKKNTPKKAMNGFDVNVGRPFTEAEIIQLDKLIQEKTGMDFLSPVSTDTGVRLLNFTDGKDDAIPNVEYQRMILEALDIFEISDITIDGGMQVKQFKAQLGYVSNDWKKAPNGEIYLDSSFPGRPDLQTRVQSVVSKYADRIKAVDDEFESKYGWVQNRSLNSAYRRIDEIDQDQALPLEVPDG
;
A
#
# COMPACT_ATOMS: atom_id res chain seq x y z
N LEU A 1 16.63 -11.77 -10.38
CA LEU A 1 16.58 -10.31 -10.14
C LEU A 1 15.58 -10.07 -9.02
N SER A 2 16.02 -10.01 -7.76
CA SER A 2 15.14 -9.44 -6.75
C SER A 2 15.10 -7.94 -7.03
N PRO A 3 13.92 -7.34 -7.22
CA PRO A 3 13.88 -5.90 -7.28
C PRO A 3 14.39 -5.32 -5.96
N GLY A 4 15.13 -4.22 -6.03
CA GLY A 4 15.53 -3.51 -4.82
C GLY A 4 14.31 -3.14 -3.97
N SER A 5 14.52 -3.10 -2.66
CA SER A 5 13.59 -2.51 -1.70
C SER A 5 14.28 -1.37 -0.98
N PHE A 6 13.52 -0.35 -0.61
CA PHE A 6 13.99 0.68 0.30
C PHE A 6 12.89 0.96 1.33
N ASP A 7 13.33 1.31 2.52
CA ASP A 7 12.44 1.76 3.58
C ASP A 7 12.40 3.29 3.55
N ALA A 8 11.19 3.82 3.63
CA ALA A 8 10.95 5.24 3.73
C ALA A 8 9.69 5.47 4.58
N PRO A 9 9.52 6.64 5.20
CA PRO A 9 8.30 6.91 5.95
C PRO A 9 7.08 6.78 5.03
N GLY A 10 6.06 6.08 5.50
CA GLY A 10 4.74 6.01 4.89
C GLY A 10 3.71 6.64 5.81
N VAL A 11 2.66 7.23 5.25
CA VAL A 11 1.53 7.77 6.02
C VAL A 11 0.28 6.94 5.71
N PHE A 12 -0.44 6.58 6.76
CA PHE A 12 -1.76 5.97 6.66
C PHE A 12 -2.66 6.57 7.73
N GLU A 13 -3.80 7.15 7.34
CA GLU A 13 -4.78 7.78 8.24
C GLU A 13 -4.14 8.77 9.24
N GLY A 14 -3.17 9.57 8.77
CA GLY A 14 -2.47 10.57 9.58
C GLY A 14 -1.38 10.02 10.52
N VAL A 15 -1.12 8.70 10.51
CA VAL A 15 -0.05 8.06 11.28
C VAL A 15 1.15 7.79 10.36
N VAL A 16 2.33 8.25 10.77
CA VAL A 16 3.58 7.86 10.10
C VAL A 16 4.05 6.51 10.62
N SER A 17 4.39 5.62 9.71
CA SER A 17 5.03 4.35 10.03
C SER A 17 6.12 4.03 9.00
N PRO A 18 7.13 3.21 9.34
CA PRO A 18 8.07 2.71 8.36
C PRO A 18 7.32 1.99 7.23
N GLY A 19 7.46 2.49 6.01
CA GLY A 19 6.90 1.89 4.81
C GLY A 19 8.01 1.23 3.98
N THR A 20 7.83 -0.03 3.61
CA THR A 20 8.75 -0.70 2.68
C THR A 20 8.21 -0.60 1.26
N GLN A 21 8.97 0.00 0.36
CA GLN A 21 8.67 0.03 -1.07
C GLN A 21 9.44 -1.08 -1.78
N THR A 22 8.75 -1.89 -2.59
CA THR A 22 9.38 -2.91 -3.45
C THR A 22 9.27 -2.46 -4.90
N LEU A 23 10.40 -2.37 -5.58
CA LEU A 23 10.39 -2.08 -7.01
C LEU A 23 9.83 -3.28 -7.79
N ALA A 24 9.21 -3.07 -8.94
CA ALA A 24 8.76 -4.17 -9.78
C ALA A 24 8.88 -3.77 -11.25
N LEU A 25 9.33 -4.73 -12.07
CA LEU A 25 9.28 -4.55 -13.52
C LEU A 25 7.86 -4.82 -13.99
N MET A 26 7.16 -3.75 -14.36
CA MET A 26 5.82 -3.81 -14.92
C MET A 26 5.94 -3.38 -16.39
N PRO A 27 5.91 -4.27 -17.40
CA PRO A 27 6.02 -3.89 -18.81
C PRO A 27 4.73 -3.24 -19.32
N LYS A 28 4.84 -2.44 -20.40
CA LYS A 28 3.64 -1.81 -21.01
C LYS A 28 2.85 -2.88 -21.74
N LYS A 29 1.53 -2.75 -21.78
CA LYS A 29 0.70 -3.62 -22.62
C LYS A 29 1.09 -3.43 -24.10
N TRP A 30 1.40 -4.54 -24.78
CA TRP A 30 1.73 -4.50 -26.21
C TRP A 30 0.52 -4.00 -27.01
N LYS A 31 0.73 -2.99 -27.87
CA LYS A 31 -0.34 -2.27 -28.60
C LYS A 31 -1.46 -1.70 -27.69
N GLY A 32 -1.19 -1.54 -26.39
CA GLY A 32 -2.13 -0.95 -25.43
C GLY A 32 -2.14 0.57 -25.46
N LYS A 33 -3.07 1.16 -24.71
CA LYS A 33 -3.13 2.62 -24.51
C LYS A 33 -2.04 3.07 -23.54
N LEU A 34 -1.74 4.37 -23.56
CA LEU A 34 -0.86 4.96 -22.55
C LEU A 34 -1.46 4.74 -21.15
N GLY A 35 -0.62 4.28 -20.22
CA GLY A 35 -1.05 4.00 -18.85
C GLY A 35 -1.39 2.54 -18.60
N GLU A 36 -1.41 1.69 -19.63
CA GLU A 36 -1.76 0.28 -19.47
C GLU A 36 -0.52 -0.59 -19.23
N VAL A 37 -0.61 -1.41 -18.20
CA VAL A 37 0.33 -2.50 -17.89
C VAL A 37 -0.18 -3.77 -18.55
N ASP A 38 0.74 -4.65 -18.94
CA ASP A 38 0.40 -6.02 -19.31
C ASP A 38 -0.46 -6.70 -18.22
N GLU A 39 -1.54 -7.37 -18.61
CA GLU A 39 -2.55 -7.88 -17.67
C GLU A 39 -1.99 -8.97 -16.76
N ALA A 40 -1.22 -9.91 -17.30
CA ALA A 40 -0.59 -10.97 -16.51
C ALA A 40 0.40 -10.38 -15.49
N THR A 41 1.13 -9.33 -15.87
CA THR A 41 2.01 -8.63 -14.94
C THR A 41 1.23 -7.88 -13.85
N LEU A 42 0.12 -7.25 -14.21
CA LEU A 42 -0.74 -6.55 -13.25
C LEU A 42 -1.33 -7.53 -12.23
N GLU A 43 -1.81 -8.69 -12.68
CA GLU A 43 -2.28 -9.77 -11.80
C GLU A 43 -1.16 -10.22 -10.85
N LEU A 44 0.05 -10.47 -11.37
CA LEU A 44 1.17 -10.91 -10.55
C LEU A 44 1.56 -9.89 -9.47
N VAL A 45 1.63 -8.61 -9.82
CA VAL A 45 1.93 -7.53 -8.87
C VAL A 45 0.84 -7.40 -7.82
N LYS A 46 -0.43 -7.50 -8.22
CA LYS A 46 -1.57 -7.46 -7.28
C LYS A 46 -1.56 -8.65 -6.33
N MET A 47 -1.31 -9.86 -6.83
CA MET A 47 -1.15 -11.06 -6.00
C MET A 47 0.00 -10.91 -5.01
N TYR A 48 1.14 -10.39 -5.46
CA TYR A 48 2.28 -10.13 -4.59
C TYR A 48 1.95 -9.12 -3.49
N ALA A 49 1.34 -7.99 -3.85
CA ALA A 49 0.94 -6.95 -2.91
C ALA A 49 -0.05 -7.50 -1.86
N VAL A 50 -1.12 -8.17 -2.30
CA VAL A 50 -2.11 -8.80 -1.41
C VAL A 50 -1.47 -9.85 -0.51
N THR A 51 -0.63 -10.73 -1.06
CA THR A 51 0.06 -11.76 -0.27
C THR A 51 0.92 -11.13 0.82
N ARG A 52 1.66 -10.06 0.51
CA ARG A 52 2.42 -9.31 1.53
C ARG A 52 1.51 -8.63 2.55
N GLY A 53 0.43 -8.01 2.11
CA GLY A 53 -0.55 -7.39 3.00
C GLY A 53 -1.10 -8.38 4.01
N ILE A 54 -1.44 -9.60 3.57
CA ILE A 54 -1.91 -10.67 4.44
C ILE A 54 -0.81 -11.15 5.39
N LEU A 55 0.37 -11.51 4.87
CA LEU A 55 1.47 -12.03 5.69
C LEU A 55 1.93 -11.04 6.77
N LEU A 56 2.00 -9.75 6.41
CA LEU A 56 2.49 -8.68 7.27
C LEU A 56 1.37 -7.94 8.01
N LYS A 57 0.12 -8.42 7.90
CA LYS A 57 -1.05 -7.88 8.60
C LYS A 57 -1.19 -6.35 8.38
N GLN A 58 -0.95 -5.89 7.15
CA GLN A 58 -0.98 -4.47 6.80
C GLN A 58 -2.43 -4.00 6.63
N ASP A 59 -2.73 -2.76 6.98
CA ASP A 59 -4.07 -2.20 6.79
C ASP A 59 -4.36 -1.88 5.32
N GLY A 60 -3.32 -1.58 4.54
CA GLY A 60 -3.41 -1.20 3.13
C GLY A 60 -2.19 -1.63 2.33
N VAL A 61 -2.41 -2.03 1.07
CA VAL A 61 -1.32 -2.22 0.10
C VAL A 61 -1.67 -1.52 -1.20
N GLY A 62 -0.70 -0.76 -1.71
CA GLY A 62 -0.79 -0.04 -2.96
C GLY A 62 0.28 -0.50 -3.94
N PHE A 63 -0.02 -0.38 -5.23
CA PHE A 63 0.98 -0.39 -6.28
C PHE A 63 0.68 0.73 -7.26
N HIS A 64 1.74 1.23 -7.90
CA HIS A 64 1.59 2.17 -8.98
C HIS A 64 2.71 2.01 -9.99
N ARG A 65 2.42 2.37 -11.24
CA ARG A 65 3.42 2.48 -12.29
C ARG A 65 3.27 3.81 -13.02
N PRO A 66 4.25 4.71 -12.93
CA PRO A 66 4.22 5.98 -13.65
C PRO A 66 4.56 5.80 -15.15
N PHE A 67 3.92 6.60 -15.98
CA PHE A 67 4.13 6.70 -17.42
C PHE A 67 4.34 8.16 -17.80
N TYR A 68 5.58 8.52 -18.08
CA TYR A 68 5.96 9.84 -18.55
C TYR A 68 5.89 9.87 -20.08
N LYS A 69 4.94 10.63 -20.64
CA LYS A 69 4.83 10.87 -22.08
C LYS A 69 4.50 12.34 -22.33
N LYS A 70 5.28 12.98 -23.21
CA LYS A 70 4.99 14.35 -23.68
C LYS A 70 3.60 14.42 -24.29
N ASN A 71 2.93 15.56 -24.12
CA ASN A 71 1.60 15.84 -24.67
C ASN A 71 0.50 14.88 -24.17
N THR A 72 0.67 14.25 -23.00
CA THR A 72 -0.43 13.54 -22.34
C THR A 72 -1.47 14.58 -21.89
N PRO A 73 -2.77 14.41 -22.22
CA PRO A 73 -3.79 15.35 -21.78
C PRO A 73 -3.84 15.46 -20.24
N LYS A 74 -4.00 16.67 -19.69
CA LYS A 74 -4.08 16.88 -18.24
C LYS A 74 -5.14 16.00 -17.57
N LYS A 75 -6.32 15.86 -18.19
CA LYS A 75 -7.40 14.99 -17.69
C LYS A 75 -7.01 13.51 -17.52
N ALA A 76 -5.98 13.05 -18.23
CA ALA A 76 -5.49 11.69 -18.11
C ALA A 76 -4.43 11.55 -17.01
N MET A 77 -3.66 12.61 -16.70
CA MET A 77 -2.60 12.57 -15.70
C MET A 77 -3.19 12.51 -14.29
N ASN A 78 -2.84 11.48 -13.53
CA ASN A 78 -3.37 11.21 -12.19
C ASN A 78 -2.26 11.07 -11.15
N GLY A 79 -1.08 11.65 -11.42
CA GLY A 79 -0.02 11.71 -10.41
C GLY A 79 1.06 12.73 -10.69
N PHE A 80 1.78 13.07 -9.63
CA PHE A 80 2.97 13.92 -9.61
C PHE A 80 4.16 13.15 -9.05
N ASP A 81 5.32 13.42 -9.62
CA ASP A 81 6.63 13.02 -9.14
C ASP A 81 7.31 14.30 -8.66
N VAL A 82 7.49 14.42 -7.35
CA VAL A 82 8.12 15.55 -6.69
C VAL A 82 9.51 15.09 -6.28
N ASN A 83 10.52 15.63 -6.96
CA ASN A 83 11.91 15.22 -6.80
C ASN A 83 12.73 16.37 -6.18
N VAL A 84 13.41 16.06 -5.09
CA VAL A 84 14.31 16.95 -4.35
C VAL A 84 15.72 16.36 -4.26
N GLY A 85 16.04 15.33 -5.05
CA GLY A 85 17.35 14.68 -5.07
C GLY A 85 17.68 13.79 -3.88
N ARG A 86 16.77 13.67 -2.90
CA ARG A 86 16.88 12.79 -1.72
C ARG A 86 15.50 12.32 -1.25
N PRO A 87 15.40 11.27 -0.41
CA PRO A 87 14.16 10.95 0.27
C PRO A 87 13.70 12.12 1.14
N PHE A 88 12.39 12.29 1.29
CA PHE A 88 11.84 13.25 2.24
C PHE A 88 12.08 12.76 3.67
N THR A 89 12.23 13.72 4.59
CA THR A 89 12.23 13.45 6.03
C THR A 89 10.81 13.15 6.51
N GLU A 90 10.68 12.56 7.70
CA GLU A 90 9.40 12.34 8.34
C GLU A 90 8.61 13.64 8.53
N ALA A 91 9.26 14.71 8.99
CA ALA A 91 8.62 16.02 9.18
C ALA A 91 8.07 16.60 7.86
N GLU A 92 8.85 16.48 6.78
CA GLU A 92 8.44 16.93 5.43
C GLU A 92 7.24 16.13 4.91
N ILE A 93 7.23 14.82 5.12
CA ILE A 93 6.11 13.95 4.72
C ILE A 93 4.84 14.29 5.51
N ILE A 94 4.94 14.49 6.82
CA ILE A 94 3.80 14.88 7.67
C ILE A 94 3.24 16.23 7.23
N GLN A 95 4.11 17.20 6.99
CA GLN A 95 3.71 18.53 6.54
C GLN A 95 2.98 18.44 5.19
N LEU A 96 3.56 17.74 4.23
CA LEU A 96 2.96 17.60 2.91
C LEU A 96 1.63 16.84 2.96
N ASP A 97 1.54 15.76 3.74
CA ASP A 97 0.31 15.01 3.94
C ASP A 97 -0.81 15.91 4.48
N LYS A 98 -0.54 16.68 5.55
CA LYS A 98 -1.50 17.66 6.10
C LYS A 98 -1.95 18.69 5.07
N LEU A 99 -1.03 19.25 4.29
CA LEU A 99 -1.36 20.21 3.23
C LEU A 99 -2.25 19.58 2.16
N ILE A 100 -2.01 18.32 1.79
CA ILE A 100 -2.87 17.60 0.85
C ILE A 100 -4.25 17.37 1.46
N GLN A 101 -4.33 16.93 2.71
CA GLN A 101 -5.61 16.75 3.41
C GLN A 101 -6.41 18.05 3.49
N GLU A 102 -5.77 19.17 3.84
CA GLU A 102 -6.41 20.49 3.90
C GLU A 102 -6.95 20.95 2.53
N LYS A 103 -6.24 20.64 1.44
CA LYS A 103 -6.65 21.03 0.08
C LYS A 103 -7.72 20.11 -0.51
N THR A 104 -7.68 18.83 -0.20
CA THR A 104 -8.54 17.80 -0.81
C THR A 104 -9.73 17.41 0.06
N GLY A 105 -9.66 17.64 1.37
CA GLY A 105 -10.60 17.12 2.36
C GLY A 105 -10.51 15.61 2.57
N MET A 106 -9.45 14.94 2.11
CA MET A 106 -9.29 13.48 2.15
C MET A 106 -8.03 13.07 2.91
N ASP A 107 -8.18 12.14 3.84
CA ASP A 107 -7.13 11.60 4.71
C ASP A 107 -6.39 10.37 4.14
N PHE A 108 -6.86 9.84 2.99
CA PHE A 108 -6.30 8.65 2.36
C PHE A 108 -5.44 8.94 1.11
N LEU A 109 -5.25 10.22 0.74
CA LEU A 109 -4.44 10.64 -0.42
C LEU A 109 -2.99 10.96 -0.04
N SER A 110 -2.37 10.06 0.73
CA SER A 110 -1.05 10.29 1.30
C SER A 110 0.11 10.23 0.29
N PRO A 111 1.20 10.97 0.52
CA PRO A 111 2.42 10.89 -0.27
C PRO A 111 3.06 9.49 -0.26
N VAL A 112 3.52 9.03 -1.41
CA VAL A 112 4.28 7.77 -1.55
C VAL A 112 5.75 8.09 -1.70
N SER A 113 6.54 7.80 -0.68
CA SER A 113 7.98 8.07 -0.66
C SER A 113 8.75 7.38 -1.81
N THR A 114 9.76 8.09 -2.32
CA THR A 114 10.74 7.59 -3.28
C THR A 114 12.16 7.80 -2.76
N ASP A 115 13.15 7.24 -3.46
CA ASP A 115 14.58 7.47 -3.19
C ASP A 115 15.02 8.93 -3.42
N THR A 116 14.21 9.72 -4.11
CA THR A 116 14.53 11.07 -4.58
C THR A 116 13.47 12.10 -4.25
N GLY A 117 12.42 11.72 -3.52
CA GLY A 117 11.35 12.60 -3.08
C GLY A 117 10.07 11.83 -2.77
N VAL A 118 8.96 12.21 -3.42
CA VAL A 118 7.64 11.59 -3.23
C VAL A 118 6.85 11.52 -4.53
N ARG A 119 5.87 10.60 -4.57
CA ARG A 119 4.82 10.55 -5.58
C ARG A 119 3.47 10.81 -4.96
N LEU A 120 2.70 11.66 -5.62
CA LEU A 120 1.35 12.03 -5.22
C LEU A 120 0.39 11.45 -6.25
N LEU A 121 -0.58 10.64 -5.82
CA LEU A 121 -1.39 9.81 -6.70
C LEU A 121 -2.87 10.05 -6.44
N ASN A 122 -3.64 10.29 -7.50
CA ASN A 122 -5.09 10.37 -7.40
C ASN A 122 -5.72 8.97 -7.57
N PHE A 123 -6.16 8.37 -6.46
CA PHE A 123 -6.87 7.09 -6.42
C PHE A 123 -8.40 7.22 -6.48
N THR A 124 -8.93 8.44 -6.60
CA THR A 124 -10.36 8.73 -6.49
C THR A 124 -11.08 8.88 -7.82
N ASP A 125 -10.36 9.27 -8.87
CA ASP A 125 -10.93 9.55 -10.20
C ASP A 125 -11.83 8.40 -10.69
N GLY A 126 -13.10 8.71 -10.98
CA GLY A 126 -14.10 7.74 -11.44
C GLY A 126 -14.90 7.02 -10.34
N LYS A 127 -14.79 7.43 -9.08
CA LYS A 127 -15.64 7.01 -7.95
C LYS A 127 -16.73 8.04 -7.63
N ASP A 128 -17.70 7.68 -6.78
CA ASP A 128 -18.84 8.53 -6.45
C ASP A 128 -18.42 9.86 -5.77
N ASP A 129 -17.37 9.82 -4.93
CA ASP A 129 -16.76 10.99 -4.30
C ASP A 129 -15.41 11.36 -4.94
N ALA A 130 -15.30 11.21 -6.27
CA ALA A 130 -14.06 11.45 -6.99
C ALA A 130 -13.64 12.93 -7.00
N ILE A 131 -12.34 13.18 -6.79
CA ILE A 131 -11.71 14.43 -7.24
C ILE A 131 -11.25 14.21 -8.69
N PRO A 132 -11.79 14.95 -9.67
CA PRO A 132 -11.33 14.86 -11.05
C PRO A 132 -9.85 15.21 -11.16
N ASN A 133 -9.11 14.51 -12.04
CA ASN A 133 -7.66 14.70 -12.17
C ASN A 133 -7.19 16.15 -12.35
N VAL A 134 -7.94 16.96 -13.11
CA VAL A 134 -7.59 18.37 -13.32
C VAL A 134 -7.71 19.19 -12.03
N GLU A 135 -8.73 18.90 -11.23
CA GLU A 135 -8.95 19.56 -9.94
C GLU A 135 -7.93 19.09 -8.90
N TYR A 136 -7.68 17.79 -8.82
CA TYR A 136 -6.61 17.24 -7.99
C TYR A 136 -5.26 17.89 -8.32
N GLN A 137 -4.94 18.05 -9.61
CA GLN A 137 -3.71 18.74 -10.01
C GLN A 137 -3.62 20.17 -9.52
N ARG A 138 -4.74 20.92 -9.55
CA ARG A 138 -4.77 22.29 -9.02
C ARG A 138 -4.50 22.28 -7.51
N MET A 139 -5.21 21.43 -6.76
CA MET A 139 -5.07 21.31 -5.30
C MET A 139 -3.65 20.93 -4.88
N ILE A 140 -3.03 19.97 -5.58
CA ILE A 140 -1.65 19.56 -5.30
C ILE A 140 -0.65 20.67 -5.59
N LEU A 141 -0.81 21.41 -6.69
CA LEU A 141 0.07 22.54 -6.98
C LEU A 141 -0.07 23.65 -5.92
N GLU A 142 -1.28 23.92 -5.43
CA GLU A 142 -1.50 24.85 -4.32
C GLU A 142 -0.90 24.37 -3.00
N ALA A 143 -0.89 23.05 -2.73
CA ALA A 143 -0.20 22.49 -1.56
C ALA A 143 1.32 22.65 -1.70
N LEU A 144 1.88 22.36 -2.88
CA LEU A 144 3.32 22.45 -3.13
C LEU A 144 3.85 23.90 -3.14
N ASP A 145 3.02 24.90 -3.46
CA ASP A 145 3.39 26.32 -3.46
C ASP A 145 3.71 26.85 -2.05
N ILE A 146 3.06 26.28 -1.03
CA ILE A 146 3.24 26.64 0.39
C ILE A 146 4.02 25.59 1.18
N PHE A 147 4.49 24.54 0.51
CA PHE A 147 5.25 23.47 1.14
C PHE A 147 6.71 23.91 1.37
N GLU A 148 7.18 23.78 2.60
CA GLU A 148 8.54 24.13 2.99
C GLU A 148 9.41 22.88 3.03
N ILE A 149 10.58 22.93 2.37
CA ILE A 149 11.56 21.84 2.37
C ILE A 149 12.77 22.26 3.19
N SER A 150 13.22 21.37 4.07
CA SER A 150 14.45 21.59 4.83
C SER A 150 15.67 21.48 3.91
N ASP A 151 16.64 22.39 4.06
CA ASP A 151 17.91 22.42 3.31
C ASP A 151 17.77 22.44 1.78
N ILE A 152 17.38 23.59 1.21
CA ILE A 152 17.48 23.87 -0.24
C ILE A 152 18.94 24.21 -0.60
N THR A 153 19.87 23.28 -0.35
CA THR A 153 21.20 23.27 -0.98
C THR A 153 21.25 22.31 -2.17
N ILE A 154 20.09 21.89 -2.68
CA ILE A 154 19.98 21.03 -3.85
C ILE A 154 20.15 21.90 -5.09
N ASP A 155 21.26 21.71 -5.80
CA ASP A 155 21.49 22.30 -7.12
C ASP A 155 20.32 21.92 -8.05
N GLY A 156 19.46 22.90 -8.36
CA GLY A 156 18.29 22.73 -9.24
C GLY A 156 16.91 22.70 -8.55
N GLY A 157 16.82 22.78 -7.22
CA GLY A 157 15.57 22.94 -6.47
C GLY A 157 14.56 21.78 -6.60
N MET A 158 13.32 22.01 -6.13
CA MET A 158 12.22 21.03 -6.24
C MET A 158 11.75 20.90 -7.69
N GLN A 159 11.84 19.69 -8.24
CA GLN A 159 11.35 19.37 -9.59
C GLN A 159 10.01 18.64 -9.52
N VAL A 160 9.01 19.17 -10.21
CA VAL A 160 7.66 18.59 -10.23
C VAL A 160 7.32 18.10 -11.64
N LYS A 161 7.02 16.81 -11.79
CA LYS A 161 6.64 16.19 -13.07
C LYS A 161 5.29 15.50 -12.97
N GLN A 162 4.41 15.78 -13.91
CA GLN A 162 3.12 15.09 -14.01
C GLN A 162 3.24 13.80 -14.83
N PHE A 163 2.46 12.78 -14.45
CA PHE A 163 2.42 11.51 -15.17
C PHE A 163 1.03 10.88 -15.19
N LYS A 164 0.82 9.96 -16.14
CA LYS A 164 -0.27 8.97 -16.06
C LYS A 164 0.24 7.78 -15.27
N ALA A 165 -0.59 7.22 -14.41
CA ALA A 165 -0.27 6.06 -13.59
C ALA A 165 -1.29 4.94 -13.81
N GLN A 166 -0.79 3.71 -13.92
CA GLN A 166 -1.59 2.54 -13.55
C GLN A 166 -1.54 2.44 -12.03
N LEU A 167 -2.71 2.37 -11.40
CA LEU A 167 -2.84 2.33 -9.94
C LEU A 167 -3.51 1.03 -9.51
N GLY A 168 -3.25 0.64 -8.27
CA GLY A 168 -4.07 -0.29 -7.51
C GLY A 168 -3.87 -0.05 -6.02
N TYR A 169 -4.96 -0.11 -5.28
CA TYR A 169 -4.97 0.03 -3.85
C TYR A 169 -6.05 -0.88 -3.30
N VAL A 170 -5.74 -1.57 -2.21
CA VAL A 170 -6.68 -2.41 -1.48
C VAL A 170 -6.33 -2.34 0.00
N SER A 171 -7.34 -2.34 0.84
CA SER A 171 -7.22 -2.35 2.29
C SER A 171 -7.98 -3.52 2.91
N ASN A 172 -7.69 -3.80 4.16
CA ASN A 172 -8.38 -4.82 4.94
C ASN A 172 -8.69 -4.30 6.35
N ASP A 173 -9.95 -4.46 6.76
CA ASP A 173 -10.36 -4.25 8.15
C ASP A 173 -10.12 -5.56 8.92
N TRP A 174 -9.00 -5.64 9.64
CA TRP A 174 -8.61 -6.84 10.39
C TRP A 174 -9.58 -7.26 11.49
N LYS A 175 -10.46 -6.35 11.95
CA LYS A 175 -11.49 -6.70 12.93
C LYS A 175 -12.66 -7.44 12.28
N LYS A 176 -12.98 -7.12 11.02
CA LYS A 176 -14.08 -7.73 10.26
C LYS A 176 -13.63 -8.90 9.39
N ALA A 177 -12.40 -8.85 8.90
CA ALA A 177 -11.79 -9.82 7.99
C ALA A 177 -10.40 -10.24 8.53
N PRO A 178 -10.36 -11.06 9.60
CA PRO A 178 -9.13 -11.39 10.33
C PRO A 178 -8.15 -12.25 9.53
N ASN A 179 -8.55 -12.81 8.39
CA ASN A 179 -7.70 -13.61 7.50
C ASN A 179 -7.48 -12.92 6.14
N GLY A 180 -7.75 -11.63 6.03
CA GLY A 180 -7.54 -10.87 4.79
C GLY A 180 -8.59 -11.16 3.71
N GLU A 181 -9.80 -11.53 4.11
CA GLU A 181 -10.90 -11.86 3.19
C GLU A 181 -11.22 -10.68 2.26
N ILE A 182 -11.20 -9.43 2.76
CA ILE A 182 -11.43 -8.23 1.92
C ILE A 182 -10.35 -8.12 0.85
N TYR A 183 -9.09 -8.43 1.17
CA TYR A 183 -8.04 -8.43 0.17
C TYR A 183 -8.35 -9.41 -0.96
N LEU A 184 -8.77 -10.63 -0.64
CA LEU A 184 -9.04 -11.68 -1.61
C LEU A 184 -10.26 -11.36 -2.48
N ASP A 185 -11.34 -10.92 -1.85
CA ASP A 185 -12.64 -10.71 -2.50
C ASP A 185 -12.64 -9.48 -3.40
N SER A 186 -12.09 -8.37 -2.91
CA SER A 186 -12.01 -7.13 -3.69
C SER A 186 -10.96 -7.20 -4.80
N SER A 187 -9.88 -7.98 -4.59
CA SER A 187 -8.80 -8.03 -5.56
C SER A 187 -9.06 -8.99 -6.71
N PHE A 188 -9.78 -10.08 -6.45
CA PHE A 188 -9.94 -11.19 -7.38
C PHE A 188 -11.41 -11.65 -7.47
N PRO A 189 -12.37 -10.73 -7.73
CA PRO A 189 -13.79 -11.08 -7.79
C PRO A 189 -14.03 -12.11 -8.90
N GLY A 190 -14.67 -13.23 -8.55
CA GLY A 190 -14.94 -14.33 -9.48
C GLY A 190 -13.70 -15.08 -9.98
N ARG A 191 -12.55 -14.93 -9.32
CA ARG A 191 -11.26 -15.55 -9.69
C ARG A 191 -10.74 -16.46 -8.58
N PRO A 192 -11.43 -17.57 -8.27
CA PRO A 192 -11.05 -18.49 -7.20
C PRO A 192 -9.67 -19.13 -7.44
N ASP A 193 -9.22 -19.23 -8.69
CA ASP A 193 -7.89 -19.69 -9.06
C ASP A 193 -6.79 -18.79 -8.48
N LEU A 194 -6.96 -17.47 -8.56
CA LEU A 194 -6.00 -16.50 -8.04
C LEU A 194 -6.08 -16.39 -6.51
N GLN A 195 -7.30 -16.42 -5.96
CA GLN A 195 -7.51 -16.45 -4.50
C GLN A 195 -6.81 -17.66 -3.87
N THR A 196 -7.02 -18.86 -4.43
CA THR A 196 -6.38 -20.10 -3.96
C THR A 196 -4.86 -20.01 -4.03
N ARG A 197 -4.31 -19.42 -5.10
CA ARG A 197 -2.85 -19.25 -5.24
C ARG A 197 -2.29 -18.32 -4.16
N VAL A 198 -2.95 -17.18 -3.89
CA VAL A 198 -2.55 -16.28 -2.80
C VAL A 198 -2.59 -17.02 -1.48
N GLN A 199 -3.70 -17.68 -1.16
CA GLN A 199 -3.86 -18.43 0.09
C GLN A 199 -2.77 -19.50 0.25
N SER A 200 -2.47 -20.26 -0.81
CA SER A 200 -1.40 -21.27 -0.79
C SER A 200 -0.02 -20.68 -0.48
N VAL A 201 0.30 -19.51 -1.03
CA VAL A 201 1.56 -18.82 -0.71
C VAL A 201 1.54 -18.31 0.73
N VAL A 202 0.43 -17.75 1.20
CA VAL A 202 0.29 -17.29 2.60
C VAL A 202 0.48 -18.45 3.56
N SER A 203 -0.24 -19.57 3.40
CA SER A 203 -0.11 -20.77 4.23
C SER A 203 1.31 -21.32 4.23
N LYS A 204 2.01 -21.31 3.07
CA LYS A 204 3.40 -21.77 2.97
C LYS A 204 4.37 -20.96 3.85
N TYR A 205 4.11 -19.67 4.05
CA TYR A 205 4.98 -18.79 4.83
C TYR A 205 4.43 -18.45 6.23
N ALA A 206 3.21 -18.86 6.56
CA ALA A 206 2.55 -18.56 7.83
C ALA A 206 3.41 -18.98 9.04
N ASP A 207 3.97 -20.19 9.04
CA ASP A 207 4.79 -20.70 10.14
C ASP A 207 6.07 -19.87 10.35
N ARG A 208 6.64 -19.34 9.26
CA ARG A 208 7.84 -18.48 9.35
C ARG A 208 7.52 -17.13 9.94
N ILE A 209 6.35 -16.57 9.62
CA ILE A 209 5.88 -15.32 10.24
C ILE A 209 5.56 -15.56 11.72
N LYS A 210 4.90 -16.67 12.04
CA LYS A 210 4.65 -17.06 13.44
C LYS A 210 5.93 -17.16 14.25
N ALA A 211 6.98 -17.80 13.71
CA ALA A 211 8.26 -17.90 14.42
C ALA A 211 8.87 -16.52 14.74
N VAL A 212 8.68 -15.53 13.86
CA VAL A 212 9.08 -14.13 14.12
C VAL A 212 8.18 -13.51 15.19
N ASP A 213 6.85 -13.68 15.10
CA ASP A 213 5.92 -13.17 16.12
C ASP A 213 6.25 -13.76 17.52
N ASP A 214 6.57 -15.05 17.61
CA ASP A 214 6.97 -15.76 18.84
C ASP A 214 8.29 -15.22 19.40
N GLU A 215 9.27 -14.92 18.55
CA GLU A 215 10.54 -14.30 18.96
C GLU A 215 10.30 -12.91 19.58
N PHE A 216 9.44 -12.10 18.98
CA PHE A 216 9.13 -10.76 19.48
C PHE A 216 8.32 -10.78 20.77
N GLU A 217 7.37 -11.71 20.92
CA GLU A 217 6.66 -11.94 22.19
C GLU A 217 7.64 -12.30 23.30
N SER A 218 8.53 -13.26 23.07
CA SER A 218 9.54 -13.69 24.04
C SER A 218 10.51 -12.57 24.41
N LYS A 219 10.99 -11.82 23.41
CA LYS A 219 12.03 -10.80 23.60
C LYS A 219 11.52 -9.49 24.19
N TYR A 220 10.33 -9.06 23.80
CA TYR A 220 9.79 -7.74 24.14
C TYR A 220 8.52 -7.79 25.00
N GLY A 221 8.01 -8.99 25.32
CA GLY A 221 6.78 -9.15 26.09
C GLY A 221 5.51 -8.72 25.33
N TRP A 222 5.56 -8.70 24.00
CA TRP A 222 4.43 -8.29 23.17
C TRP A 222 3.36 -9.38 23.12
N VAL A 223 2.08 -8.99 23.20
CA VAL A 223 0.96 -9.94 23.14
C VAL A 223 0.59 -10.23 21.70
N GLN A 224 0.65 -11.49 21.30
CA GLN A 224 0.20 -11.91 19.98
C GLN A 224 -1.32 -11.97 19.89
N ASN A 225 -1.87 -11.42 18.80
CA ASN A 225 -3.26 -11.68 18.44
C ASN A 225 -3.36 -13.03 17.71
N ARG A 226 -3.79 -14.08 18.44
CA ARG A 226 -3.88 -15.44 17.91
C ARG A 226 -5.03 -15.65 16.91
N SER A 227 -6.03 -14.75 16.86
CA SER A 227 -7.13 -14.88 15.90
C SER A 227 -6.76 -14.38 14.50
N LEU A 228 -5.79 -13.48 14.39
CA LEU A 228 -5.35 -12.98 13.08
C LEU A 228 -4.64 -14.08 12.29
N ASN A 229 -5.05 -14.22 11.03
CA ASN A 229 -4.52 -15.21 10.09
C ASN A 229 -4.59 -16.66 10.59
N SER A 230 -5.51 -16.98 11.52
CA SER A 230 -5.62 -18.33 12.07
C SER A 230 -5.93 -19.38 10.99
N ALA A 231 -6.67 -19.00 9.95
CA ALA A 231 -7.01 -19.88 8.82
C ALA A 231 -5.80 -20.37 8.02
N TYR A 232 -4.64 -19.72 8.15
CA TYR A 232 -3.41 -20.08 7.44
C TYR A 232 -2.45 -20.94 8.26
N ARG A 233 -2.77 -21.18 9.54
CA ARG A 233 -1.96 -22.03 10.43
C ARG A 233 -2.34 -23.48 10.20
N ARG A 234 -1.38 -24.40 10.34
CA ARG A 234 -1.68 -25.83 10.21
C ARG A 234 -2.59 -26.30 11.35
N ILE A 235 -3.52 -27.18 11.02
CA ILE A 235 -4.61 -27.66 11.89
C ILE A 235 -4.08 -28.36 13.16
N ASP A 236 -2.87 -28.92 13.13
CA ASP A 236 -2.28 -29.64 14.27
C ASP A 236 -1.95 -28.73 15.48
N GLU A 237 -2.12 -27.41 15.36
CA GLU A 237 -1.82 -26.42 16.42
C GLU A 237 -3.05 -25.61 16.87
N ILE A 238 -4.25 -25.90 16.36
CA ILE A 238 -5.48 -25.16 16.73
C ILE A 238 -6.01 -25.61 18.09
N ASP A 239 -5.56 -26.74 18.65
CA ASP A 239 -6.20 -27.35 19.82
C ASP A 239 -5.20 -27.86 20.87
N GLN A 240 -4.70 -26.96 21.73
CA GLN A 240 -4.27 -27.31 23.09
C GLN A 240 -4.62 -26.26 24.17
N ASP A 241 -4.98 -25.03 23.80
CA ASP A 241 -5.29 -23.96 24.78
C ASP A 241 -6.77 -23.48 24.77
N GLN A 242 -7.68 -24.19 24.07
CA GLN A 242 -9.12 -23.89 24.09
C GLN A 242 -9.99 -24.99 24.71
N ALA A 243 -9.45 -25.82 25.60
CA ALA A 243 -10.28 -26.59 26.52
C ALA A 243 -10.79 -25.68 27.65
N LEU A 244 -11.82 -24.89 27.36
CA LEU A 244 -12.70 -24.36 28.42
C LEU A 244 -13.29 -25.57 29.16
N PRO A 245 -13.17 -25.65 30.50
CA PRO A 245 -13.83 -26.73 31.24
C PRO A 245 -15.34 -26.59 31.04
N LEU A 246 -15.96 -27.62 30.48
CA LEU A 246 -17.40 -27.80 30.54
C LEU A 246 -17.77 -27.87 32.02
N GLU A 247 -18.34 -26.79 32.57
CA GLU A 247 -19.09 -26.87 33.80
C GLU A 247 -20.23 -27.86 33.59
N VAL A 248 -20.12 -29.02 34.25
CA VAL A 248 -21.22 -29.94 34.43
C VAL A 248 -22.11 -29.30 35.51
N PRO A 249 -23.39 -28.98 35.24
CA PRO A 249 -24.26 -28.52 36.29
C PRO A 249 -24.57 -29.70 37.21
N ASP A 250 -24.15 -29.61 38.47
CA ASP A 250 -24.71 -30.40 39.55
C ASP A 250 -26.15 -29.91 39.80
N GLY A 251 -27.14 -30.78 39.60
CA GLY A 251 -28.55 -30.53 39.96
C GLY A 251 -29.56 -31.26 39.10
#